data_AF-A0A9E7WBP3-F1
#
_entry.id   AF-A0A9E7WBP3-F1
#
_cell.length_a   1.000
_cell.length_b   1.000
_cell.length_c   1.000
_cell.angle_alpha   90.00
_cell.angle_beta   90.00
_cell.angle_gamma   90.00
#
_symmetry.space_group_name_H-M   'P 1'
#
loop_
_entity.id
_entity.type
_entity.pdbx_description
1 polymer ?
#
loop_
_entity_poly.entity_id
_entity_poly.type
_entity_poly.pdbx_seq_one_letter_code
_entity_poly.pdbx_strand_id
1 'polypeptide(L)'
;MLELARSGTIIQPHYILDSNRSSLSKELEVMNDIRQKVNARFKNSHIEEIKTIDQSDISIYEEFSQAHKSLLAKDWIGSQYVGIASYAKANNINKLELSINYGDSYQRTNFPDFQNTYIDNDGFRIIANDADRDLQTLFGQFSFPVMSLTKLDMLKKSKEWEVHDLMNKTWFCHQPFLGQPCGSCNPCIHTLEAGLRYRFSTISLFRYRIKKLIISYPKLHRTLSKLKYGEKYF
;
A
#
# COMPACT_ATOMS: atom_id res chain seq x y z
N MET A 1 -4.94 1.12 11.03
CA MET A 1 -4.85 2.52 11.59
C MET A 1 -6.17 3.12 12.05
N LEU A 2 -7.11 3.57 11.19
CA LEU A 2 -8.33 4.26 11.69
C LEU A 2 -9.22 3.34 12.56
N GLU A 3 -9.25 2.06 12.24
CA GLU A 3 -9.90 1.03 13.06
C GLU A 3 -9.23 0.90 14.43
N LEU A 4 -7.91 0.75 14.48
CA LEU A 4 -7.12 0.78 15.72
C LEU A 4 -7.33 2.06 16.55
N ALA A 5 -7.47 3.21 15.89
CA ALA A 5 -7.69 4.48 16.59
C ALA A 5 -9.06 4.51 17.26
N ARG A 6 -10.07 3.86 16.65
CA ARG A 6 -11.42 3.72 17.23
C ARG A 6 -11.45 2.73 18.39
N SER A 7 -10.61 1.69 18.38
CA SER A 7 -10.51 0.73 19.48
C SER A 7 -9.72 1.23 20.69
N GLY A 8 -9.20 2.46 20.65
CA GLY A 8 -8.46 3.04 21.78
C GLY A 8 -7.03 2.50 21.91
N THR A 9 -6.40 2.12 20.79
CA THR A 9 -5.08 1.50 20.78
C THR A 9 -3.97 2.55 20.59
N ILE A 10 -2.78 2.30 21.19
CA ILE A 10 -1.56 3.05 20.86
C ILE A 10 -0.97 2.46 19.58
N ILE A 11 -0.76 3.31 18.58
CA ILE A 11 -0.35 2.92 17.23
C ILE A 11 1.03 3.50 16.97
N GLN A 12 1.98 2.62 16.62
CA GLN A 12 3.31 3.00 16.16
C GLN A 12 3.39 2.82 14.64
N PRO A 13 3.38 3.90 13.83
CA PRO A 13 3.62 3.80 12.40
C PRO A 13 5.10 3.51 12.12
N HIS A 14 5.35 2.64 11.15
CA HIS A 14 6.67 2.36 10.60
C HIS A 14 6.66 2.69 9.11
N TYR A 15 7.67 3.42 8.63
CA TYR A 15 7.78 3.83 7.23
C TYR A 15 9.18 3.56 6.70
N ILE A 16 9.28 2.69 5.69
CA ILE A 16 10.53 2.42 4.98
C ILE A 16 10.69 3.47 3.88
N LEU A 17 11.73 4.29 4.00
CA LEU A 17 12.04 5.36 3.07
C LEU A 17 12.67 4.77 1.81
N ASP A 18 12.17 5.19 0.66
CA ASP A 18 12.87 5.09 -0.63
C ASP A 18 13.18 6.51 -1.06
N SER A 19 14.44 6.92 -0.87
CA SER A 19 14.93 8.28 -1.13
C SER A 19 14.79 8.69 -2.61
N ASN A 20 14.59 7.75 -3.53
CA ASN A 20 14.36 8.02 -4.94
C ASN A 20 12.89 8.35 -5.27
N ARG A 21 11.97 8.23 -4.30
CA ARG A 21 10.55 8.54 -4.53
C ARG A 21 10.30 10.04 -4.59
N SER A 22 9.86 10.49 -5.77
CA SER A 22 9.42 11.88 -5.98
C SER A 22 8.28 12.34 -5.08
N SER A 23 7.49 11.41 -4.53
CA SER A 23 6.38 11.70 -3.62
C SER A 23 6.76 11.70 -2.14
N LEU A 24 8.01 11.36 -1.77
CA LEU A 24 8.40 11.12 -0.38
C LEU A 24 8.07 12.28 0.57
N SER A 25 8.44 13.51 0.21
CA SER A 25 8.16 14.69 1.04
C SER A 25 6.65 14.89 1.25
N LYS A 26 5.86 14.69 0.20
CA LYS A 26 4.40 14.81 0.26
C LYS A 26 3.76 13.68 1.07
N GLU A 27 4.27 12.47 0.96
CA GLU A 27 3.82 11.31 1.74
C GLU A 27 4.01 11.58 3.24
N LEU A 28 5.21 12.01 3.66
CA LEU A 28 5.50 12.32 5.06
C LEU A 28 4.67 13.49 5.60
N GLU A 29 4.53 14.56 4.83
CA GLU A 29 3.68 15.71 5.16
C GLU A 29 2.23 15.24 5.45
N VAL A 30 1.66 14.47 4.53
CA VAL A 30 0.28 13.97 4.65
C VAL A 30 0.12 12.99 5.79
N MET A 31 1.08 12.08 5.99
CA MET A 31 1.03 11.12 7.09
C MET A 31 1.05 11.83 8.45
N ASN A 32 1.89 12.86 8.61
CA ASN A 32 1.93 13.64 9.84
C ASN A 32 0.67 14.49 10.06
N ASP A 33 0.10 15.09 9.00
CA ASP A 33 -1.17 15.81 9.08
C ASP A 33 -2.33 14.87 9.52
N ILE A 34 -2.40 13.67 8.92
CA ILE A 34 -3.40 12.66 9.29
C ILE A 34 -3.20 12.23 10.75
N ARG A 35 -1.95 11.94 11.15
CA ARG A 35 -1.60 11.56 12.53
C ARG A 35 -2.14 12.58 13.54
N GLN A 36 -1.80 13.86 13.36
CA GLN A 36 -2.25 14.93 14.26
C GLN A 36 -3.77 15.02 14.34
N LYS A 37 -4.46 14.89 13.19
CA LYS A 37 -5.93 14.94 13.14
C LYS A 37 -6.59 13.74 13.78
N VAL A 38 -6.02 12.55 13.63
CA VAL A 38 -6.50 11.34 14.30
C VAL A 38 -6.33 11.49 15.81
N ASN A 39 -5.17 11.90 16.30
CA ASN A 39 -4.92 12.12 17.74
C ASN A 39 -5.85 13.21 18.33
N ALA A 40 -6.15 14.25 17.55
CA ALA A 40 -7.09 15.27 17.96
C ALA A 40 -8.52 14.72 18.07
N ARG A 41 -8.93 13.81 17.18
CA ARG A 41 -10.29 13.28 17.09
C ARG A 41 -10.56 12.11 18.05
N PHE A 42 -9.62 11.19 18.20
CA PHE A 42 -9.77 9.99 19.01
C PHE A 42 -8.98 10.14 20.31
N LYS A 43 -9.67 10.50 21.39
CA LYS A 43 -9.02 10.80 22.68
C LYS A 43 -8.50 9.57 23.41
N ASN A 44 -9.06 8.40 23.12
CA ASN A 44 -8.70 7.14 23.78
C ASN A 44 -7.62 6.38 23.03
N SER A 45 -7.11 6.91 21.91
CA SER A 45 -5.99 6.32 21.16
C SER A 45 -4.90 7.35 20.94
N HIS A 46 -3.73 6.86 20.56
CA HIS A 46 -2.61 7.73 20.23
C HIS A 46 -1.82 7.12 19.07
N ILE A 47 -1.57 7.92 18.04
CA ILE A 47 -0.62 7.60 16.99
C ILE A 47 0.70 8.31 17.29
N GLU A 48 1.71 7.50 17.59
CA GLU A 48 3.08 7.91 17.84
C GLU A 48 3.71 8.53 16.60
N GLU A 49 4.85 9.21 16.81
CA GLU A 49 5.66 9.68 15.70
C GLU A 49 6.08 8.53 14.77
N ILE A 50 6.13 8.81 13.48
CA ILE A 50 6.43 7.81 12.46
C ILE A 50 7.89 7.38 12.62
N LYS A 51 8.13 6.09 12.88
CA LYS A 51 9.47 5.52 12.83
C LYS A 51 9.89 5.35 11.38
N THR A 52 10.82 6.17 10.94
CA THR A 52 11.39 6.10 9.59
C THR A 52 12.67 5.27 9.59
N ILE A 53 12.84 4.43 8.56
CA ILE A 53 14.06 3.65 8.33
C ILE A 53 14.43 3.76 6.85
N ASP A 54 15.69 4.00 6.51
CA ASP A 54 16.11 3.95 5.11
C ASP A 54 16.10 2.50 4.63
N GLN A 55 15.57 2.27 3.42
CA GLN A 55 15.62 0.95 2.80
C GLN A 55 17.05 0.40 2.72
N SER A 56 18.07 1.25 2.53
CA SER A 56 19.48 0.82 2.51
C SER A 56 19.97 0.25 3.83
N ASP A 57 19.33 0.61 4.94
CA ASP A 57 19.75 0.20 6.28
C ASP A 57 19.14 -1.14 6.70
N ILE A 58 18.22 -1.69 5.89
CA ILE A 58 17.56 -2.96 6.18
C ILE A 58 18.45 -4.10 5.70
N SER A 59 18.99 -4.85 6.66
CA SER A 59 19.64 -6.14 6.39
C SER A 59 18.60 -7.16 5.92
N ILE A 60 18.78 -7.69 4.71
CA ILE A 60 17.86 -8.66 4.12
C ILE A 60 18.19 -10.08 4.61
N TYR A 61 17.20 -10.79 5.13
CA TYR A 61 17.35 -12.19 5.51
C TYR A 61 17.14 -13.11 4.30
N GLU A 62 18.04 -14.09 4.14
CA GLU A 62 18.07 -15.01 3.01
C GLU A 62 16.76 -15.80 2.85
N GLU A 63 16.14 -16.23 3.96
CA GLU A 63 14.87 -16.96 3.94
C GLU A 63 13.75 -16.20 3.23
N PHE A 64 13.68 -14.87 3.40
CA PHE A 64 12.66 -14.03 2.76
C PHE A 64 12.98 -13.82 1.28
N SER A 65 14.26 -13.67 0.93
CA SER A 65 14.71 -13.59 -0.46
C SER A 65 14.40 -14.87 -1.24
N GLN A 66 14.64 -16.03 -0.63
CA GLN A 66 14.37 -17.33 -1.24
C GLN A 66 12.88 -17.57 -1.41
N ALA A 67 12.08 -17.32 -0.36
CA ALA A 67 10.63 -17.40 -0.45
C ALA A 67 10.07 -16.48 -1.55
N HIS A 68 10.55 -15.24 -1.63
CA HIS A 68 10.14 -14.30 -2.68
C HIS A 68 10.49 -14.80 -4.07
N LYS A 69 11.70 -15.33 -4.28
CA LYS A 69 12.12 -15.90 -5.56
C LYS A 69 11.25 -17.09 -5.98
N SER A 70 10.93 -17.99 -5.04
CA SER A 70 10.05 -19.13 -5.29
C SER A 70 8.63 -18.71 -5.65
N LEU A 71 8.07 -17.72 -4.94
CA LEU A 71 6.75 -17.17 -5.27
C LEU A 71 6.76 -16.46 -6.62
N LEU A 72 7.78 -15.64 -6.90
CA LEU A 72 7.89 -14.88 -8.14
C LEU A 72 7.92 -15.77 -9.39
N ALA A 73 8.42 -17.02 -9.25
CA ALA A 73 8.39 -18.02 -10.31
C ALA A 73 6.98 -18.58 -10.59
N LYS A 74 6.05 -18.48 -9.62
CA LYS A 74 4.65 -18.92 -9.73
C LYS A 74 3.74 -17.78 -10.20
N ASP A 75 3.86 -16.60 -9.60
CA ASP A 75 3.12 -15.40 -9.97
C ASP A 75 3.80 -14.13 -9.42
N TRP A 76 3.40 -12.95 -9.90
CA TRP A 76 3.99 -11.69 -9.47
C TRP A 76 3.75 -11.43 -7.99
N ILE A 77 4.81 -11.03 -7.29
CA ILE A 77 4.75 -10.51 -5.93
C ILE A 77 5.78 -9.41 -5.72
N GLY A 78 5.38 -8.31 -5.08
CA GLY A 78 6.23 -7.14 -4.90
C GLY A 78 7.47 -7.43 -4.06
N SER A 79 8.65 -7.07 -4.55
CA SER A 79 9.92 -7.24 -3.83
C SER A 79 9.99 -6.46 -2.51
N GLN A 80 9.17 -5.41 -2.35
CA GLN A 80 9.07 -4.63 -1.11
C GLN A 80 8.78 -5.50 0.13
N TYR A 81 8.07 -6.63 -0.03
CA TYR A 81 7.71 -7.49 1.10
C TYR A 81 8.92 -8.18 1.73
N VAL A 82 10.00 -8.41 0.97
CA VAL A 82 11.26 -8.95 1.50
C VAL A 82 11.87 -7.99 2.51
N GLY A 83 11.94 -6.70 2.17
CA GLY A 83 12.45 -5.66 3.06
C GLY A 83 11.57 -5.46 4.29
N ILE A 84 10.25 -5.44 4.11
CA ILE A 84 9.30 -5.30 5.23
C ILE A 84 9.41 -6.51 6.18
N ALA A 85 9.48 -7.73 5.66
CA ALA A 85 9.62 -8.94 6.48
C ALA A 85 10.96 -8.98 7.22
N SER A 86 12.04 -8.59 6.54
CA SER A 86 13.37 -8.49 7.14
C SER A 86 13.41 -7.45 8.26
N TYR A 87 12.82 -6.29 8.03
CA TYR A 87 12.71 -5.22 9.02
C TYR A 87 11.93 -5.66 10.26
N ALA A 88 10.76 -6.28 10.07
CA ALA A 88 9.93 -6.77 11.16
C ALA A 88 10.68 -7.81 11.99
N LYS A 89 11.34 -8.77 11.34
CA LYS A 89 12.17 -9.79 12.01
C LYS A 89 13.31 -9.17 12.81
N ALA A 90 14.09 -8.26 12.22
CA ALA A 90 15.23 -7.63 12.89
C ALA A 90 14.82 -6.82 14.14
N ASN A 91 13.59 -6.29 14.15
CA ASN A 91 13.07 -5.47 15.24
C ASN A 91 12.14 -6.25 16.20
N ASN A 92 12.03 -7.58 16.07
CA ASN A 92 11.13 -8.43 16.86
C ASN A 92 9.66 -7.96 16.82
N ILE A 93 9.19 -7.50 15.66
CA ILE A 93 7.82 -7.04 15.45
C ILE A 93 6.99 -8.20 14.91
N ASN A 94 6.15 -8.79 15.77
CA ASN A 94 5.42 -10.02 15.45
C ASN A 94 3.95 -9.80 15.03
N LYS A 95 3.48 -8.54 15.02
CA LYS A 95 2.09 -8.16 14.71
C LYS A 95 2.01 -6.84 13.94
N LEU A 96 2.76 -6.72 12.84
CA LEU A 96 2.72 -5.53 12.00
C LEU A 96 1.51 -5.58 11.05
N GLU A 97 0.66 -4.54 11.05
CA GLU A 97 -0.47 -4.43 10.11
C GLU A 97 0.01 -3.98 8.72
N LEU A 98 -0.27 -4.78 7.69
CA LEU A 98 -0.07 -4.41 6.29
C LEU A 98 -1.41 -4.12 5.61
N SER A 99 -1.56 -2.89 5.12
CA SER A 99 -2.79 -2.43 4.47
C SER A 99 -2.85 -2.77 2.97
N ILE A 100 -2.76 -4.06 2.66
CA ILE A 100 -2.97 -4.58 1.31
C ILE A 100 -4.49 -4.76 1.11
N ASN A 101 -5.09 -4.12 0.11
CA ASN A 101 -6.53 -4.19 -0.15
C ASN A 101 -6.88 -5.17 -1.28
N TYR A 102 -8.06 -5.80 -1.21
CA TYR A 102 -8.55 -6.81 -2.16
C TYR A 102 -8.36 -6.41 -3.62
N GLY A 103 -8.82 -5.21 -3.99
CA GLY A 103 -8.77 -4.73 -5.37
C GLY A 103 -7.35 -4.52 -5.93
N ASP A 104 -6.38 -4.14 -5.08
CA ASP A 104 -5.02 -3.86 -5.56
C ASP A 104 -4.16 -5.12 -5.57
N SER A 105 -4.42 -6.09 -4.66
CA SER A 105 -3.78 -7.41 -4.65
C SER A 105 -4.32 -8.31 -5.76
N TYR A 106 -5.64 -8.39 -5.95
CA TYR A 106 -6.28 -9.25 -6.96
C TYR A 106 -5.92 -8.83 -8.39
N GLN A 107 -5.69 -7.53 -8.63
CA GLN A 107 -5.25 -7.04 -9.94
C GLN A 107 -3.77 -7.31 -10.23
N ARG A 108 -2.99 -7.74 -9.23
CA ARG A 108 -1.53 -7.86 -9.35
C ARG A 108 -0.99 -9.26 -9.05
N THR A 109 -1.69 -10.07 -8.26
CA THR A 109 -1.27 -11.42 -7.88
C THR A 109 -2.49 -12.34 -7.89
N ASN A 110 -2.38 -13.54 -8.46
CA ASN A 110 -3.42 -14.58 -8.41
C ASN A 110 -3.17 -15.62 -7.31
N PHE A 111 -2.34 -15.34 -6.30
CA PHE A 111 -2.12 -16.28 -5.20
C PHE A 111 -3.44 -16.56 -4.46
N PRO A 112 -4.00 -17.79 -4.56
CA PRO A 112 -5.28 -18.11 -3.93
C PRO A 112 -5.22 -18.02 -2.41
N ASP A 113 -4.06 -18.32 -1.83
CA ASP A 113 -3.86 -18.31 -0.37
C ASP A 113 -3.83 -16.89 0.23
N PHE A 114 -3.57 -15.87 -0.59
CA PHE A 114 -3.80 -14.47 -0.20
C PHE A 114 -5.30 -14.14 -0.08
N GLN A 115 -6.16 -14.95 -0.68
CA GLN A 115 -7.61 -14.81 -0.66
C GLN A 115 -8.22 -15.60 0.51
N ASN A 116 -7.56 -16.69 0.93
CA ASN A 116 -7.94 -17.51 2.09
C ASN A 116 -7.37 -16.94 3.40
N THR A 117 -7.94 -15.84 3.86
CA THR A 117 -7.63 -15.29 5.18
C THR A 117 -8.78 -15.38 6.14
N TYR A 118 -8.44 -15.52 7.41
CA TYR A 118 -9.41 -15.65 8.49
C TYR A 118 -9.08 -14.67 9.61
N ILE A 119 -10.06 -14.45 10.49
CA ILE A 119 -9.88 -13.66 11.70
C ILE A 119 -9.47 -14.61 12.82
N ASP A 120 -8.31 -14.39 13.42
CA ASP A 120 -7.84 -15.17 14.57
C ASP A 120 -8.61 -14.84 15.86
N ASN A 121 -8.27 -15.52 16.95
CA ASN A 121 -8.92 -15.32 18.25
C ASN A 121 -8.68 -13.92 18.84
N ASP A 122 -7.63 -13.22 18.38
CA ASP A 122 -7.27 -11.87 18.80
C ASP A 122 -7.94 -10.80 17.92
N GLY A 123 -8.73 -11.21 16.91
CA GLY A 123 -9.44 -10.31 15.99
C GLY A 123 -8.61 -9.83 14.80
N PHE A 124 -7.43 -10.40 14.56
CA PHE A 124 -6.57 -10.02 13.44
C PHE A 124 -6.84 -10.88 12.21
N ARG A 125 -6.90 -10.23 11.03
CA ARG A 125 -6.94 -10.95 9.76
C ARG A 125 -5.55 -11.47 9.42
N ILE A 126 -5.38 -12.79 9.33
CA ILE A 126 -4.10 -13.44 9.04
C ILE A 126 -4.23 -14.43 7.88
N ILE A 127 -3.10 -14.80 7.27
CA ILE A 127 -3.05 -15.85 6.25
C ILE A 127 -3.36 -17.23 6.87
N ALA A 128 -4.04 -18.10 6.12
CA ALA A 128 -4.40 -19.44 6.59
C ALA A 128 -3.16 -20.28 6.91
N ASN A 129 -3.16 -21.01 8.04
CA ASN A 129 -2.01 -21.80 8.50
C ASN A 129 -1.53 -22.87 7.49
N ASP A 130 -2.42 -23.31 6.60
CA ASP A 130 -2.17 -24.28 5.53
C ASP A 130 -1.82 -23.62 4.18
N ALA A 131 -1.64 -22.30 4.14
CA ALA A 131 -1.13 -21.58 2.97
C ALA A 131 0.27 -22.07 2.54
N ASP A 132 0.62 -21.81 1.28
CA ASP A 132 1.95 -22.08 0.72
C ASP A 132 3.08 -21.68 1.70
N ARG A 133 4.05 -22.57 1.88
CA ARG A 133 5.14 -22.37 2.85
C ARG A 133 5.92 -21.08 2.62
N ASP A 134 6.12 -20.67 1.38
CA ASP A 134 6.84 -19.43 1.06
C ASP A 134 5.98 -18.19 1.35
N LEU A 135 4.65 -18.31 1.20
CA LEU A 135 3.71 -17.27 1.68
C LEU A 135 3.73 -17.16 3.19
N GLN A 136 3.68 -18.30 3.89
CA GLN A 136 3.83 -18.34 5.35
C GLN A 136 5.14 -17.69 5.81
N THR A 137 6.24 -18.00 5.12
CA THR A 137 7.55 -17.42 5.41
C THR A 137 7.53 -15.89 5.27
N LEU A 138 6.96 -15.35 4.20
CA LEU A 138 6.95 -13.89 3.97
C LEU A 138 5.90 -13.14 4.78
N PHE A 139 4.73 -13.74 5.04
CA PHE A 139 3.54 -13.02 5.48
C PHE A 139 2.97 -13.49 6.82
N GLY A 140 3.45 -14.60 7.38
CA GLY A 140 2.89 -15.21 8.60
C GLY A 140 3.01 -14.35 9.85
N GLN A 141 3.92 -13.37 9.86
CA GLN A 141 4.10 -12.42 10.97
C GLN A 141 3.27 -11.12 10.85
N PHE A 142 2.42 -11.03 9.83
CA PHE A 142 1.63 -9.83 9.54
C PHE A 142 0.13 -10.07 9.72
N SER A 143 -0.57 -8.97 9.97
CA SER A 143 -2.03 -8.92 9.87
C SER A 143 -2.48 -8.00 8.74
N PHE A 144 -3.66 -8.25 8.20
CA PHE A 144 -4.12 -7.68 6.93
C PHE A 144 -5.51 -7.04 7.07
N PRO A 145 -5.67 -5.96 7.86
CA PRO A 145 -6.97 -5.46 8.30
C PRO A 145 -7.93 -5.08 7.15
N VAL A 146 -7.39 -4.69 5.98
CA VAL A 146 -8.19 -4.22 4.83
C VAL A 146 -8.19 -5.18 3.64
N MET A 147 -7.65 -6.39 3.78
CA MET A 147 -7.45 -7.27 2.63
C MET A 147 -8.74 -7.87 2.06
N SER A 148 -9.80 -7.93 2.85
CA SER A 148 -11.13 -8.29 2.37
C SER A 148 -11.93 -7.10 1.82
N LEU A 149 -11.35 -5.89 1.77
CA LEU A 149 -12.07 -4.67 1.41
C LEU A 149 -11.63 -4.14 0.04
N THR A 150 -12.60 -3.72 -0.78
CA THR A 150 -12.33 -2.87 -1.94
C THR A 150 -12.12 -1.42 -1.52
N LYS A 151 -11.62 -0.57 -2.44
CA LYS A 151 -11.52 0.87 -2.17
C LYS A 151 -12.89 1.53 -1.94
N LEU A 152 -13.95 1.00 -2.56
CA LEU A 152 -15.31 1.48 -2.34
C LEU A 152 -15.85 1.03 -0.98
N ASP A 153 -15.51 -0.18 -0.52
CA ASP A 153 -15.87 -0.62 0.84
C ASP A 153 -15.18 0.23 1.90
N MET A 154 -13.89 0.53 1.71
CA MET A 154 -13.16 1.44 2.59
C MET A 154 -13.80 2.84 2.60
N LEU A 155 -14.23 3.35 1.45
CA LEU A 155 -14.96 4.62 1.37
C LEU A 155 -16.28 4.54 2.14
N LYS A 156 -17.08 3.49 1.93
CA LYS A 156 -18.36 3.27 2.62
C LYS A 156 -18.15 3.23 4.13
N LYS A 157 -17.24 2.39 4.62
CA LYS A 157 -16.87 2.31 6.05
C LYS A 157 -16.39 3.66 6.59
N SER A 158 -15.58 4.41 5.84
CA SER A 158 -15.11 5.72 6.29
C SER A 158 -16.25 6.73 6.48
N LYS A 159 -17.32 6.64 5.69
CA LYS A 159 -18.52 7.47 5.86
C LYS A 159 -19.33 7.02 7.07
N GLU A 160 -19.56 5.73 7.22
CA GLU A 160 -20.24 5.14 8.38
C GLU A 160 -19.55 5.49 9.71
N TRP A 161 -18.23 5.59 9.69
CA TRP A 161 -17.42 5.95 10.85
C TRP A 161 -17.18 7.44 11.01
N GLU A 162 -17.72 8.29 10.13
CA GLU A 162 -17.55 9.74 10.14
C GLU A 162 -16.06 10.18 10.09
N VAL A 163 -15.24 9.41 9.37
CA VAL A 163 -13.80 9.65 9.14
C VAL A 163 -13.44 9.81 7.66
N HIS A 164 -14.44 9.96 6.80
CA HIS A 164 -14.25 10.10 5.35
C HIS A 164 -13.37 11.30 4.99
N ASP A 165 -13.40 12.38 5.78
CA ASP A 165 -12.53 13.54 5.63
C ASP A 165 -11.05 13.21 5.88
N LEU A 166 -10.75 12.33 6.83
CA LEU A 166 -9.39 11.82 7.08
C LEU A 166 -8.95 10.89 5.96
N MET A 167 -9.83 9.98 5.52
CA MET A 167 -9.55 9.10 4.38
C MET A 167 -9.24 9.90 3.11
N ASN A 168 -9.98 10.98 2.85
CA ASN A 168 -9.78 11.84 1.69
C ASN A 168 -8.41 12.54 1.67
N LYS A 169 -7.75 12.68 2.83
CA LYS A 169 -6.40 13.26 2.94
C LYS A 169 -5.29 12.31 2.52
N THR A 170 -5.54 10.99 2.50
CA THR A 170 -4.53 9.98 2.18
C THR A 170 -3.80 10.27 0.86
N TRP A 171 -2.49 10.02 0.81
CA TRP A 171 -1.71 10.23 -0.40
C TRP A 171 -1.36 8.89 -1.06
N PHE A 172 -1.62 8.78 -2.36
CA PHE A 172 -1.35 7.57 -3.15
C PHE A 172 -0.53 7.85 -4.41
N CYS A 173 -0.36 9.11 -4.81
CA CYS A 173 0.24 9.45 -6.08
C CYS A 173 1.77 9.42 -6.02
N HIS A 174 2.42 8.58 -6.83
CA HIS A 174 3.88 8.51 -6.87
C HIS A 174 4.55 9.74 -7.50
N GLN A 175 3.86 10.43 -8.40
CA GLN A 175 4.42 11.51 -9.21
C GLN A 175 3.46 12.69 -9.20
N PRO A 176 3.37 13.46 -8.10
CA PRO A 176 2.50 14.64 -8.01
C PRO A 176 2.67 15.56 -9.22
N PHE A 177 1.56 16.15 -9.68
CA PHE A 177 1.58 17.17 -10.72
C PHE A 177 0.85 18.40 -10.18
N LEU A 178 1.56 19.52 -10.08
CA LEU A 178 1.06 20.77 -9.48
C LEU A 178 0.47 20.55 -8.07
N GLY A 179 1.15 19.74 -7.24
CA GLY A 179 0.72 19.40 -5.88
C GLY A 179 -0.52 18.49 -5.80
N GLN A 180 -1.06 18.01 -6.92
CA GLN A 180 -2.26 17.17 -7.00
C GLN A 180 -1.92 15.75 -7.50
N PRO A 181 -2.78 14.75 -7.23
CA PRO A 181 -2.64 13.43 -7.83
C PRO A 181 -2.60 13.53 -9.37
N CYS A 182 -1.59 12.97 -10.02
CA CYS A 182 -1.32 13.26 -11.44
C CYS A 182 -2.25 12.59 -12.45
N GLY A 183 -3.07 11.63 -12.03
CA GLY A 183 -3.99 10.90 -12.90
C GLY A 183 -3.33 9.88 -13.84
N SER A 184 -1.99 9.79 -13.91
CA SER A 184 -1.29 8.98 -14.92
C SER A 184 -0.34 7.90 -14.37
N CYS A 185 0.00 7.92 -13.09
CA CYS A 185 0.77 6.83 -12.46
C CYS A 185 -0.15 5.66 -12.08
N ASN A 186 0.41 4.46 -11.89
CA ASN A 186 -0.38 3.25 -11.62
C ASN A 186 -1.34 3.42 -10.41
N PRO A 187 -0.91 3.93 -9.23
CA PRO A 187 -1.85 4.18 -8.13
C PRO A 187 -3.00 5.14 -8.48
N CYS A 188 -2.73 6.15 -9.32
CA CYS A 188 -3.78 7.06 -9.79
C CYS A 188 -4.78 6.36 -10.71
N ILE A 189 -4.29 5.57 -11.66
CA ILE A 189 -5.13 4.77 -12.57
C ILE A 189 -6.02 3.82 -11.75
N HIS A 190 -5.43 3.07 -10.83
CA HIS A 190 -6.18 2.11 -9.99
C HIS A 190 -7.24 2.81 -9.15
N THR A 191 -6.93 3.98 -8.59
CA THR A 191 -7.89 4.77 -7.80
C THR A 191 -9.03 5.31 -8.67
N LEU A 192 -8.74 5.72 -9.91
CA LEU A 192 -9.75 6.15 -10.87
C LEU A 192 -10.66 4.99 -11.32
N GLU A 193 -10.06 3.84 -11.66
CA GLU A 193 -10.77 2.64 -12.09
C GLU A 193 -11.59 2.01 -10.96
N ALA A 194 -11.16 2.17 -9.71
CA ALA A 194 -11.93 1.79 -8.52
C ALA A 194 -13.11 2.73 -8.20
N GLY A 195 -13.37 3.77 -9.02
CA GLY A 195 -14.53 4.66 -8.87
C GLY A 195 -14.31 5.88 -7.96
N LEU A 196 -13.08 6.14 -7.51
CA LEU A 196 -12.77 7.29 -6.62
C LEU A 196 -12.40 8.56 -7.42
N ARG A 197 -13.15 8.84 -8.49
CA ARG A 197 -12.88 9.94 -9.43
C ARG A 197 -12.89 11.33 -8.80
N TYR A 198 -13.69 11.53 -7.74
CA TYR A 198 -13.81 12.81 -7.04
C TYR A 198 -12.50 13.28 -6.36
N ARG A 199 -11.51 12.39 -6.21
CA ARG A 199 -10.19 12.71 -5.65
C ARG A 199 -9.25 13.41 -6.62
N PHE A 200 -9.68 13.66 -7.85
CA PHE A 200 -8.83 14.14 -8.94
C PHE A 200 -9.32 15.46 -9.52
N SER A 201 -8.36 16.34 -9.83
CA SER A 201 -8.63 17.57 -10.57
C SER A 201 -9.02 17.28 -12.04
N THR A 202 -9.63 18.27 -12.71
CA THR A 202 -9.95 18.19 -14.15
C THR A 202 -8.71 17.88 -15.00
N ILE A 203 -7.57 18.49 -14.68
CA ILE A 203 -6.29 18.27 -15.37
C ILE A 203 -5.80 16.84 -15.16
N SER A 204 -5.90 16.31 -13.94
CA SER A 204 -5.56 14.91 -13.64
C SER A 204 -6.43 13.93 -14.44
N LEU A 205 -7.72 14.22 -14.57
CA LEU A 205 -8.66 13.40 -15.35
C LEU A 205 -8.36 13.45 -16.85
N PHE A 206 -7.92 14.59 -17.38
CA PHE A 206 -7.44 14.69 -18.75
C PHE A 206 -6.18 13.84 -18.97
N ARG A 207 -5.20 13.95 -18.07
CA ARG A 207 -3.96 13.15 -18.12
C ARG A 207 -4.22 11.64 -18.06
N TYR A 208 -5.21 11.22 -17.26
CA TYR A 208 -5.67 9.84 -17.23
C TYR A 208 -6.18 9.37 -18.60
N ARG A 209 -7.06 10.16 -19.25
CA ARG A 209 -7.60 9.83 -20.59
C ARG A 209 -6.50 9.70 -21.62
N ILE A 210 -5.55 10.64 -21.64
CA ILE A 210 -4.38 10.58 -22.52
C ILE A 210 -3.54 9.33 -22.24
N LYS A 211 -3.30 8.99 -20.96
CA LYS A 211 -2.55 7.78 -20.59
C LYS A 211 -3.26 6.50 -21.04
N LYS A 212 -4.59 6.39 -20.87
CA LYS A 212 -5.37 5.23 -21.37
C LYS A 212 -5.30 5.11 -22.88
N LEU A 213 -5.40 6.23 -23.61
CA LEU A 213 -5.23 6.27 -25.06
C LEU A 213 -3.82 5.79 -25.46
N ILE A 214 -2.77 6.27 -24.79
CA ILE A 214 -1.39 5.82 -25.07
C ILE A 214 -1.25 4.32 -24.79
N ILE A 215 -1.80 3.81 -23.68
CA ILE A 215 -1.76 2.39 -23.33
C ILE A 215 -2.48 1.53 -24.39
N SER A 216 -3.56 2.01 -24.99
CA SER A 216 -4.24 1.28 -26.08
C SER A 216 -3.43 1.20 -27.38
N TYR A 217 -2.27 1.85 -27.47
CA TYR A 217 -1.33 1.74 -28.59
C TYR A 217 0.02 1.15 -28.12
N PRO A 218 0.19 -0.19 -28.12
CA PRO A 218 1.33 -0.86 -27.49
C PRO A 218 2.71 -0.41 -27.98
N LYS A 219 2.87 -0.15 -29.29
CA LYS A 219 4.13 0.36 -29.86
C LYS A 219 4.50 1.72 -29.29
N LEU A 220 3.54 2.65 -29.28
CA LEU A 220 3.72 3.99 -28.73
C LEU A 220 3.98 3.93 -27.21
N HIS A 221 3.22 3.12 -26.49
CA HIS A 221 3.40 2.91 -25.06
C HIS A 221 4.81 2.40 -24.72
N ARG A 222 5.31 1.41 -25.46
CA ARG A 222 6.66 0.86 -25.28
C ARG A 222 7.74 1.91 -25.55
N THR A 223 7.64 2.64 -26.66
CA THR A 223 8.60 3.70 -27.01
C THR A 223 8.65 4.81 -25.94
N LEU A 224 7.49 5.31 -25.52
CA LEU A 224 7.42 6.35 -24.49
C LEU A 224 7.91 5.86 -23.12
N SER A 225 7.65 4.59 -22.80
CA SER A 225 8.12 4.00 -21.55
C SER A 225 9.64 3.81 -21.54
N LYS A 226 10.24 3.40 -22.68
CA LYS A 226 11.70 3.35 -22.85
C LYS A 226 12.34 4.73 -22.68
N LEU A 227 11.75 5.77 -23.27
CA LEU A 227 12.24 7.15 -23.12
C LEU A 227 12.18 7.63 -21.67
N LYS A 228 11.13 7.26 -20.93
CA LYS A 228 10.91 7.73 -19.56
C LYS A 228 11.72 6.96 -18.51
N TYR A 229 11.83 5.65 -18.65
CA TYR A 229 12.44 4.77 -17.63
C TYR A 229 13.78 4.18 -18.06
N GLY A 230 14.22 4.43 -19.30
CA GLY A 230 15.40 3.78 -19.88
C GLY A 230 15.11 2.36 -20.36
N GLU A 231 16.09 1.71 -20.99
CA GLU A 231 15.97 0.33 -21.48
C GLU A 231 15.94 -0.73 -20.37
N LYS A 232 16.29 -0.36 -19.13
CA LYS A 232 16.49 -1.29 -18.01
C LYS A 232 15.22 -1.98 -17.48
N TYR A 233 14.05 -1.66 -18.04
CA TYR A 233 12.73 -2.11 -17.57
C TYR A 233 11.90 -2.84 -18.64
N PHE A 234 12.49 -3.25 -19.77
CA PHE A 234 11.80 -3.92 -20.89
C PHE A 234 12.60 -5.05 -21.53
#